data_AF-A0A4Q0Y0M8-F1
#
_entry.id   AF-A0A4Q0Y0M8-F1
#
_cell.length_a   1.000
_cell.length_b   1.000
_cell.length_c   1.000
_cell.angle_alpha   90.00
_cell.angle_beta   90.00
_cell.angle_gamma   90.00
#
_symmetry.space_group_name_H-M   'P 1'
#
loop_
_entity.id
_entity.type
_entity.pdbx_description
1 polymer ?
#
loop_
_entity_poly.entity_id
_entity_poly.type
_entity_poly.pdbx_seq_one_letter_code
_entity_poly.pdbx_strand_id
1 'polypeptide(L)'
;MTLLDNRKLKFICVCAYLHNEILILERAERENTGIKVLDDKDEFLKNTIMSIKSIIEENRFTYEDIKILYKFFPQVKRFYDLIGKTISNHIKIGAEWLPGLVILSVLQEFTLRGYKHFEYIPFTDAIDKFIVEKKINSSRYLKIAGDIYESVVSYEYKRPKKNKRKKR
;
A
#
# COMPACT_ATOMS: atom_id res chain seq x y z
N MET A 1 2.46 28.96 6.16
CA MET A 1 1.68 27.83 5.61
C MET A 1 2.62 26.91 4.85
N THR A 2 3.20 25.93 5.54
CA THR A 2 4.07 24.92 4.93
C THR A 2 3.25 24.10 3.93
N LEU A 3 3.60 24.19 2.64
CA LEU A 3 3.17 23.19 1.65
C LEU A 3 3.45 21.82 2.28
N LEU A 4 2.40 21.00 2.48
CA LEU A 4 2.60 19.63 2.91
C LEU A 4 3.65 18.99 2.00
N ASP A 5 4.71 18.43 2.59
CA ASP A 5 5.78 17.78 1.83
C ASP A 5 5.17 16.71 0.92
N ASN A 6 5.42 16.83 -0.39
CA ASN A 6 4.93 15.87 -1.38
C ASN A 6 5.38 14.44 -1.03
N ARG A 7 6.54 14.26 -0.39
CA ARG A 7 7.00 12.95 0.10
C ARG A 7 6.06 12.36 1.14
N LYS A 8 5.57 13.19 2.06
CA LYS A 8 4.60 12.79 3.07
C LYS A 8 3.24 12.47 2.43
N LEU A 9 2.75 13.31 1.53
CA LEU A 9 1.49 13.06 0.81
C LEU A 9 1.51 11.75 0.02
N LYS A 10 2.62 11.49 -0.68
CA LYS A 10 2.85 10.24 -1.42
C LYS A 10 2.82 9.02 -0.51
N PHE A 11 3.54 9.07 0.60
CA PHE A 11 3.54 7.98 1.59
C PHE A 11 2.15 7.73 2.20
N ILE A 12 1.41 8.80 2.55
CA ILE A 12 0.02 8.68 3.02
C ILE A 12 -0.85 7.95 1.98
N CYS A 13 -0.67 8.25 0.69
CA CYS A 13 -1.40 7.55 -0.37
C CYS A 13 -1.06 6.06 -0.44
N VAL A 14 0.21 5.70 -0.23
CA VAL A 14 0.65 4.29 -0.14
C VAL A 14 -0.05 3.60 1.02
N CYS A 15 0.03 4.17 2.22
CA CYS A 15 -0.64 3.63 3.41
C CYS A 15 -2.16 3.46 3.19
N ALA A 16 -2.83 4.47 2.64
CA ALA A 16 -4.26 4.42 2.38
C ALA A 16 -4.65 3.35 1.38
N TYR A 17 -3.83 3.14 0.35
CA TYR A 17 -4.05 2.08 -0.63
C TYR A 17 -3.93 0.71 0.03
N LEU A 18 -2.84 0.48 0.77
CA LEU A 18 -2.60 -0.78 1.47
C LEU A 18 -3.66 -1.07 2.54
N HIS A 19 -4.16 -0.05 3.24
CA HIS A 19 -5.27 -0.18 4.20
C HIS A 19 -6.54 -0.72 3.55
N ASN A 20 -6.92 -0.22 2.37
CA ASN A 20 -8.06 -0.74 1.63
C ASN A 20 -7.88 -2.22 1.26
N GLU A 21 -6.69 -2.63 0.84
CA GLU A 21 -6.38 -4.04 0.56
C GLU A 21 -6.53 -4.92 1.81
N ILE A 22 -6.11 -4.43 2.99
CA ILE A 22 -6.31 -5.12 4.27
C ILE A 22 -7.80 -5.27 4.59
N LEU A 23 -8.61 -4.23 4.38
CA LEU A 23 -10.06 -4.30 4.62
C LEU A 23 -10.76 -5.30 3.69
N ILE A 24 -10.31 -5.43 2.45
CA ILE A 24 -10.82 -6.42 1.51
C ILE A 24 -10.49 -7.84 2.01
N LEU A 25 -9.26 -8.07 2.48
CA LEU A 25 -8.85 -9.35 3.07
C LEU A 25 -9.71 -9.71 4.29
N GLU A 26 -9.90 -8.77 5.22
CA GLU A 26 -10.70 -8.98 6.43
C GLU A 26 -12.15 -9.33 6.11
N ARG A 27 -12.74 -8.69 5.08
CA ARG A 27 -14.10 -9.00 4.64
C ARG A 27 -14.19 -10.41 4.05
N ALA A 28 -13.26 -10.80 3.19
CA ALA A 28 -13.23 -12.13 2.57
C ALA A 28 -13.06 -13.24 3.62
N GLU A 29 -12.28 -13.00 4.68
CA GLU A 29 -12.15 -13.92 5.82
C GLU A 29 -13.48 -14.04 6.59
N ARG A 30 -14.12 -12.91 6.94
CA ARG A 30 -15.41 -12.91 7.66
C ARG A 30 -16.52 -13.62 6.89
N GLU A 31 -16.53 -13.47 5.56
CA GLU A 31 -17.52 -14.07 4.69
C GLU A 31 -17.20 -15.54 4.36
N ASN A 32 -16.06 -16.08 4.80
CA ASN A 32 -15.53 -17.39 4.40
C ASN A 32 -15.48 -17.58 2.87
N THR A 33 -15.38 -16.48 2.12
CA THR A 33 -15.28 -16.46 0.65
C THR A 33 -13.82 -16.42 0.18
N GLY A 34 -12.89 -16.18 1.11
CA GLY A 34 -11.45 -16.23 0.87
C GLY A 34 -10.87 -17.64 0.96
N ILE A 35 -9.84 -17.90 0.17
CA ILE A 35 -9.03 -19.11 0.31
C ILE A 35 -8.13 -18.92 1.54
N LYS A 36 -8.10 -19.90 2.45
CA LYS A 36 -7.14 -19.89 3.56
C LYS A 36 -5.74 -20.02 2.98
N VAL A 37 -5.04 -18.88 2.90
CA VAL A 37 -3.74 -18.82 2.23
C VAL A 37 -2.66 -19.41 3.13
N LEU A 38 -2.60 -19.07 4.40
CA LEU A 38 -1.56 -19.57 5.32
C LEU A 38 -2.20 -20.40 6.43
N ASP A 39 -1.49 -21.44 6.86
CA ASP A 39 -1.82 -22.13 8.11
C ASP A 39 -0.98 -21.48 9.21
N ASP A 40 -1.27 -20.21 9.47
CA ASP A 40 -0.61 -19.40 10.48
C ASP A 40 -1.08 -19.85 11.86
N LYS A 41 -0.54 -20.99 12.32
CA LYS A 41 -0.96 -21.67 13.57
C LYS A 41 -0.89 -20.77 14.80
N ASP A 42 -0.02 -19.76 14.77
CA ASP A 42 0.20 -18.81 15.86
C ASP A 42 -0.43 -17.43 15.58
N GLU A 43 -1.17 -17.29 14.48
CA GLU A 43 -1.77 -16.02 14.01
C GLU A 43 -0.77 -14.85 13.88
N PHE A 44 0.54 -15.12 13.81
CA PHE A 44 1.59 -14.10 13.80
C PHE A 44 1.47 -13.13 12.61
N LEU A 45 1.23 -13.64 11.41
CA LEU A 45 1.10 -12.84 10.19
C LEU A 45 -0.20 -12.05 10.20
N LYS A 46 -1.28 -12.69 10.66
CA LYS A 46 -2.56 -12.01 10.86
C LYS A 46 -2.40 -10.85 11.83
N ASN A 47 -1.81 -11.09 12.99
CA ASN A 47 -1.56 -10.07 14.01
C ASN A 47 -0.67 -8.94 13.47
N THR A 48 0.38 -9.27 12.71
CA THR A 48 1.26 -8.28 12.09
C THR A 48 0.52 -7.37 11.10
N ILE A 49 -0.31 -7.95 10.22
CA ILE A 49 -1.13 -7.19 9.27
C ILE A 49 -2.16 -6.31 10.00
N MET A 50 -2.75 -6.83 11.08
CA MET A 50 -3.69 -6.06 11.90
C MET A 50 -3.00 -4.91 12.64
N SER A 51 -1.78 -5.10 13.16
CA SER A 51 -0.99 -4.00 13.73
C SER A 51 -0.69 -2.91 12.70
N ILE A 52 -0.34 -3.29 11.46
CA ILE A 52 -0.17 -2.34 10.35
C ILE A 52 -1.45 -1.55 10.12
N LYS A 53 -2.61 -2.22 10.06
CA LYS A 53 -3.92 -1.56 9.92
C LYS A 53 -4.16 -0.55 11.04
N SER A 54 -3.97 -0.95 12.30
CA SER A 54 -4.14 -0.07 13.45
C SER A 54 -3.24 1.16 13.38
N ILE A 55 -1.96 0.99 13.04
CA ILE A 55 -1.03 2.12 12.86
C ILE A 55 -1.53 3.08 11.77
N ILE A 56 -2.02 2.56 10.64
CA ILE A 56 -2.55 3.39 9.55
C ILE A 56 -3.78 4.19 10.01
N GLU A 57 -4.69 3.55 10.75
CA GLU A 57 -5.91 4.18 11.27
C GLU A 57 -5.60 5.25 12.32
N GLU A 58 -4.70 4.97 13.27
CA GLU A 58 -4.26 5.91 14.30
C GLU A 58 -3.60 7.16 13.71
N ASN A 59 -2.84 6.98 12.64
CA ASN A 59 -2.17 8.07 11.93
C ASN A 59 -3.09 8.81 10.94
N ARG A 60 -4.36 8.39 10.78
CA ARG A 60 -5.31 8.94 9.80
C ARG A 60 -4.78 8.89 8.37
N PHE A 61 -4.17 7.77 8.01
CA PHE A 61 -3.71 7.50 6.65
C PHE A 61 -4.68 6.61 5.89
N THR A 62 -5.99 6.72 6.16
CA THR A 62 -7.02 5.89 5.52
C THR A 62 -7.51 6.49 4.19
N TYR A 63 -8.27 5.71 3.42
CA TYR A 63 -8.88 6.19 2.19
C TYR A 63 -9.86 7.36 2.41
N GLU A 64 -10.59 7.37 3.53
CA GLU A 64 -11.50 8.48 3.84
C GLU A 64 -10.74 9.77 4.17
N ASP A 65 -9.60 9.65 4.84
CA ASP A 65 -8.72 10.80 5.12
C ASP A 65 -8.15 11.40 3.83
N ILE A 66 -7.67 10.56 2.91
CA ILE A 66 -7.15 11.08 1.63
C ILE A 66 -8.24 11.68 0.75
N LYS A 67 -9.50 11.21 0.81
CA LYS A 67 -10.61 11.85 0.08
C LYS A 67 -10.80 13.30 0.49
N ILE A 68 -10.61 13.60 1.78
CA ILE A 68 -10.64 14.98 2.26
C ILE A 68 -9.47 15.75 1.64
N LEU A 69 -8.27 15.17 1.64
CA LEU A 69 -7.09 15.77 0.99
C LEU A 69 -7.27 16.00 -0.51
N TYR A 70 -7.99 15.13 -1.24
CA TYR A 70 -8.26 15.30 -2.67
C TYR A 70 -8.97 16.61 -3.00
N LYS A 71 -9.87 17.05 -2.11
CA LYS A 71 -10.63 18.30 -2.30
C LYS A 71 -9.71 19.52 -2.33
N PHE A 72 -8.62 19.47 -1.58
CA PHE A 72 -7.65 20.57 -1.47
C PHE A 72 -6.43 20.38 -2.39
N PHE A 73 -6.06 19.13 -2.65
CA PHE A 73 -4.84 18.75 -3.36
C PHE A 73 -5.14 17.67 -4.43
N PRO A 74 -5.54 18.07 -5.65
CA PRO A 74 -5.88 17.14 -6.73
C PRO A 74 -4.76 16.16 -7.10
N GLN A 75 -3.50 16.48 -6.80
CA GLN A 75 -2.35 15.60 -7.01
C GLN A 75 -2.39 14.33 -6.17
N VAL A 76 -3.02 14.37 -4.98
CA VAL A 76 -3.08 13.24 -4.05
C VAL A 76 -3.87 12.09 -4.70
N LYS A 77 -4.96 12.40 -5.42
CA LYS A 77 -5.70 11.41 -6.20
C LYS A 77 -4.80 10.71 -7.23
N ARG A 78 -3.94 11.48 -7.92
CA ARG A 78 -3.03 10.91 -8.92
C ARG A 78 -1.98 9.99 -8.29
N PHE A 79 -1.48 10.33 -7.11
CA PHE A 79 -0.55 9.47 -6.38
C PHE A 79 -1.22 8.15 -5.99
N TYR A 80 -2.44 8.21 -5.46
CA TYR A 80 -3.23 7.02 -5.12
C TYR A 80 -3.50 6.13 -6.34
N ASP A 81 -3.99 6.72 -7.45
CA ASP A 81 -4.28 5.98 -8.68
C ASP A 81 -3.00 5.33 -9.27
N LEU A 82 -1.84 5.99 -9.13
CA LEU A 82 -0.55 5.47 -9.60
C LEU A 82 -0.13 4.20 -8.85
N ILE A 83 -0.39 4.13 -7.54
CA ILE A 83 -0.08 2.94 -6.73
C ILE A 83 -0.87 1.73 -7.26
N GLY A 84 -2.18 1.89 -7.43
CA GLY A 84 -3.03 0.84 -7.97
C GLY A 84 -2.62 0.40 -9.38
N LYS A 85 -2.23 1.34 -10.25
CA LYS A 85 -1.70 1.02 -11.59
C LYS A 85 -0.38 0.26 -11.53
N THR A 86 0.51 0.60 -10.59
CA THR A 86 1.80 -0.06 -10.46
C THR A 86 1.60 -1.49 -9.98
N ILE A 87 0.78 -1.67 -8.95
CA ILE A 87 0.38 -2.99 -8.42
C ILE A 87 -0.25 -3.85 -9.53
N SER A 88 -1.18 -3.31 -10.33
CA SER A 88 -1.85 -4.08 -11.37
C SER A 88 -0.94 -4.50 -12.53
N ASN A 89 0.18 -3.80 -12.77
CA ASN A 89 1.19 -4.23 -13.74
C ASN A 89 1.94 -5.49 -13.30
N HIS A 90 2.07 -5.69 -11.98
CA HIS A 90 2.79 -6.82 -11.43
C HIS A 90 1.88 -7.97 -11.01
N ILE A 91 0.62 -7.67 -10.70
CA ILE A 91 -0.33 -8.56 -10.04
C ILE A 91 -1.63 -8.54 -10.85
N LYS A 92 -2.01 -9.70 -11.40
CA LYS A 92 -3.30 -9.82 -12.05
C LYS A 92 -4.42 -9.70 -11.01
N ILE A 93 -5.46 -8.95 -11.36
CA ILE A 93 -6.71 -8.89 -10.60
C ILE A 93 -7.23 -10.32 -10.42
N GLY A 94 -7.51 -10.74 -9.19
CA GLY A 94 -7.96 -12.09 -8.85
C GLY A 94 -6.85 -13.08 -8.50
N ALA A 95 -5.58 -12.66 -8.41
CA ALA A 95 -4.55 -13.50 -7.79
C ALA A 95 -4.79 -13.59 -6.27
N GLU A 96 -5.31 -14.73 -5.83
CA GLU A 96 -5.80 -15.12 -4.48
C GLU A 96 -4.80 -14.97 -3.29
N TRP A 97 -3.64 -14.31 -3.47
CA TRP A 97 -2.48 -14.45 -2.60
C TRP A 97 -1.37 -13.48 -2.99
N LEU A 98 -1.58 -12.19 -2.74
CA LEU A 98 -0.55 -11.19 -3.00
C LEU A 98 -0.62 -9.91 -2.14
N PRO A 99 -1.74 -9.50 -1.51
CA PRO A 99 -1.71 -8.24 -0.76
C PRO A 99 -0.81 -8.32 0.48
N GLY A 100 -0.87 -9.38 1.29
CA GLY A 100 -0.09 -9.47 2.54
C GLY A 100 1.42 -9.32 2.34
N LEU A 101 2.03 -10.15 1.48
CA LEU A 101 3.46 -10.07 1.21
C LEU A 101 3.87 -8.77 0.51
N VAL A 102 3.02 -8.22 -0.36
CA VAL A 102 3.26 -6.91 -0.98
C VAL A 102 3.16 -5.78 0.03
N ILE A 103 2.17 -5.79 0.92
CA ILE A 103 1.99 -4.84 2.02
C ILE A 103 3.25 -4.84 2.89
N LEU A 104 3.68 -6.02 3.34
CA LEU A 104 4.89 -6.16 4.16
C LEU A 104 6.13 -5.66 3.42
N SER A 105 6.34 -6.08 2.17
CA SER A 105 7.52 -5.69 1.39
C SER A 105 7.54 -4.19 1.09
N VAL A 106 6.41 -3.60 0.73
CA VAL A 106 6.30 -2.16 0.45
C VAL A 106 6.58 -1.37 1.72
N LEU A 107 5.95 -1.70 2.83
CA LEU A 107 6.16 -0.96 4.08
C LEU A 107 7.58 -1.13 4.61
N GLN A 108 8.18 -2.32 4.49
CA GLN A 108 9.58 -2.55 4.80
C GLN A 108 10.50 -1.63 3.96
N GLU A 109 10.29 -1.57 2.64
CA GLU A 109 11.08 -0.69 1.75
C GLU A 109 10.96 0.77 2.19
N PHE A 110 9.75 1.26 2.47
CA PHE A 110 9.58 2.63 2.98
C PHE A 110 10.27 2.84 4.33
N THR A 111 10.19 1.89 5.26
CA THR A 111 10.86 1.98 6.55
C THR A 111 12.38 2.01 6.42
N LEU A 112 12.96 1.16 5.56
CA LEU A 112 14.39 1.17 5.24
C LEU A 112 14.87 2.51 4.65
N ARG A 113 13.98 3.21 3.93
CA ARG A 113 14.24 4.53 3.34
C ARG A 113 13.98 5.70 4.31
N GLY A 114 13.71 5.42 5.58
CA GLY A 114 13.61 6.41 6.66
C GLY A 114 12.19 6.76 7.11
N TYR A 115 11.15 6.08 6.62
CA TYR A 115 9.77 6.29 7.08
C TYR A 115 9.49 5.47 8.36
N LYS A 116 9.59 6.13 9.52
CA LYS A 116 9.61 5.47 10.84
C LYS A 116 8.27 4.97 11.40
N HIS A 117 7.15 5.20 10.70
CA HIS A 117 5.81 4.86 11.23
C HIS A 117 5.64 3.37 11.54
N PHE A 118 6.45 2.50 10.93
CA PHE A 118 6.37 1.05 11.09
C PHE A 118 7.69 0.44 11.60
N GLU A 119 8.56 1.21 12.26
CA GLU A 119 9.88 0.74 12.71
C GLU A 119 9.84 -0.43 13.70
N TYR A 120 8.72 -0.58 14.42
CA TYR A 120 8.50 -1.66 15.39
C TYR A 120 7.92 -2.94 14.78
N ILE A 121 7.56 -2.92 13.49
CA ILE A 121 6.98 -4.08 12.83
C ILE A 121 8.11 -5.04 12.43
N PRO A 122 8.05 -6.33 12.82
CA PRO A 122 9.06 -7.32 12.46
C PRO A 122 8.89 -7.79 11.00
N PHE A 123 9.16 -6.89 10.05
CA PHE A 123 8.94 -7.15 8.63
C PHE A 123 9.71 -8.37 8.11
N THR A 124 10.98 -8.52 8.51
CA THR A 124 11.82 -9.64 8.08
C THR A 124 11.20 -10.98 8.48
N ASP A 125 10.84 -11.13 9.75
CA ASP A 125 10.25 -12.38 10.27
C ASP A 125 8.91 -12.69 9.61
N ALA A 126 8.08 -11.65 9.39
CA ALA A 126 6.79 -11.80 8.72
C ALA A 126 6.95 -12.20 7.24
N ILE A 127 7.91 -11.61 6.53
CA ILE A 127 8.20 -11.95 5.14
C ILE A 127 8.77 -13.36 5.03
N ASP A 128 9.70 -13.74 5.91
CA ASP A 128 10.32 -15.06 5.93
C ASP A 128 9.30 -16.16 6.20
N LYS A 129 8.37 -15.95 7.14
CA LYS A 129 7.28 -16.90 7.39
C LYS A 129 6.41 -17.11 6.15
N PHE A 130 6.07 -16.03 5.44
CA PHE A 130 5.36 -16.10 4.16
C PHE A 130 6.12 -16.93 3.10
N ILE A 131 7.43 -16.72 2.99
CA ILE A 131 8.30 -17.40 2.02
C ILE A 131 8.38 -18.90 2.31
N VAL A 132 8.65 -19.26 3.57
CA VAL A 132 8.84 -20.65 4.00
C VAL A 132 7.56 -21.45 3.84
N GLU A 133 6.42 -20.93 4.31
CA GLU A 133 5.15 -21.65 4.25
C GLU A 133 4.66 -21.85 2.81
N LYS A 134 4.92 -20.87 1.93
CA LYS A 134 4.44 -20.92 0.54
C LYS A 134 5.44 -21.44 -0.47
N LYS A 135 6.71 -21.62 -0.10
CA LYS A 135 7.80 -21.95 -1.03
C LYS A 135 7.84 -20.97 -2.21
N ILE A 136 7.55 -19.70 -1.95
CA ILE A 136 7.49 -18.65 -2.98
C ILE A 136 8.85 -17.97 -3.10
N ASN A 137 9.25 -17.61 -4.31
CA ASN A 137 10.44 -16.77 -4.53
C ASN A 137 10.14 -15.29 -4.18
N SER A 138 10.83 -14.78 -3.15
CA SER A 138 10.67 -13.42 -2.63
C SER A 138 11.13 -12.31 -3.58
N SER A 139 12.04 -12.62 -4.51
CA SER A 139 12.64 -11.62 -5.42
C SER A 139 11.59 -10.83 -6.21
N ARG A 140 10.50 -11.48 -6.63
CA ARG A 140 9.42 -10.81 -7.36
C ARG A 140 8.72 -9.75 -6.50
N TYR A 141 8.54 -10.00 -5.21
CA TYR A 141 7.80 -9.12 -4.30
C TYR A 141 8.63 -7.94 -3.83
N LEU A 142 9.92 -8.18 -3.56
CA LEU A 142 10.88 -7.11 -3.32
C LEU A 142 11.00 -6.18 -4.54
N LYS A 143 10.98 -6.75 -5.75
CA LYS A 143 10.95 -5.96 -6.98
C LYS A 143 9.67 -5.11 -7.09
N ILE A 144 8.50 -5.67 -6.79
CA ILE A 144 7.24 -4.92 -6.76
C ILE A 144 7.30 -3.77 -5.76
N ALA A 145 7.82 -4.02 -4.56
CA ALA A 145 7.98 -2.99 -3.53
C ALA A 145 8.89 -1.84 -4.00
N GLY A 146 10.04 -2.18 -4.60
CA GLY A 146 10.96 -1.20 -5.20
C GLY A 146 10.30 -0.41 -6.34
N ASP A 147 9.60 -1.08 -7.26
CA ASP A 147 8.93 -0.45 -8.39
C ASP A 147 7.81 0.51 -7.91
N ILE A 148 7.08 0.16 -6.84
CA ILE A 148 6.09 1.05 -6.19
C ILE A 148 6.79 2.26 -5.58
N TYR A 149 7.86 2.04 -4.80
CA TYR A 149 8.61 3.12 -4.16
C TYR A 149 9.13 4.11 -5.21
N GLU A 150 9.84 3.62 -6.23
CA GLU A 150 10.41 4.46 -7.29
C GLU A 150 9.33 5.17 -8.10
N SER A 151 8.26 4.46 -8.48
CA SER A 151 7.16 5.07 -9.24
C SER A 151 6.50 6.20 -8.46
N VAL A 152 6.22 5.99 -7.17
CA VAL A 152 5.56 6.98 -6.33
C VAL A 152 6.49 8.14 -6.03
N VAL A 153 7.74 7.89 -5.62
CA VAL A 153 8.69 8.93 -5.23
C VAL A 153 9.13 9.79 -6.40
N SER A 154 9.37 9.20 -7.58
CA SER A 154 9.77 9.93 -8.79
C SER A 154 8.62 10.68 -9.47
N TYR A 155 7.35 10.32 -9.19
CA TYR A 155 6.23 10.92 -9.90
C TYR A 155 6.06 12.41 -9.60
N GLU A 156 6.23 13.25 -10.61
CA GLU A 156 5.97 14.68 -10.56
C GLU A 156 4.58 15.00 -11.11
N TYR A 157 3.74 15.59 -10.26
CA TYR A 157 2.43 16.01 -10.68
C TYR A 157 2.49 17.24 -11.60
N LYS A 158 2.14 17.06 -12.87
CA LYS A 158 1.91 18.16 -13.81
C LYS A 158 0.43 18.51 -13.83
N ARG A 159 0.08 19.74 -13.42
CA ARG A 159 -1.31 20.23 -13.50
C ARG A 159 -1.80 20.11 -14.95
N PRO A 160 -2.95 19.48 -15.21
CA PRO A 160 -3.49 19.41 -16.56
C PRO A 160 -3.74 20.83 -17.07
N LYS A 161 -3.20 21.14 -18.25
CA LYS A 161 -3.47 22.41 -18.93
C LYS A 161 -4.98 22.45 -19.20
N LYS A 162 -5.68 23.46 -18.65
CA LYS A 162 -7.07 23.70 -19.01
C LYS A 162 -7.10 23.99 -20.51
N ASN A 163 -7.55 23.04 -21.32
CA ASN A 163 -7.86 23.32 -22.72
C ASN A 163 -8.91 24.43 -22.70
N LYS A 164 -8.51 25.64 -23.13
CA LYS A 164 -9.46 26.72 -23.40
C LYS A 164 -10.47 26.12 -24.38
N ARG A 165 -11.71 25.92 -23.94
CA ARG A 165 -12.83 25.58 -24.82
C ARG A 165 -12.75 26.53 -26.01
N LYS A 166 -12.49 26.00 -27.21
CA LYS A 166 -12.74 26.75 -28.45
C LYS A 166 -14.23 27.08 -28.39
N LYS A 167 -14.56 28.36 -28.12
CA LYS A 167 -15.88 28.88 -28.42
C LYS A 167 -16.07 28.66 -29.92
N ARG A 168 -16.97 27.74 -30.27
CA ARG A 168 -17.63 27.74 -31.57
C ARG A 168 -18.89 28.57 -31.40
#